data_AF-A4F1H7-F1
#
_entry.id   AF-A4F1H7-F1
#
_cell.length_a   1.000
_cell.length_b   1.000
_cell.length_c   1.000
_cell.angle_alpha   90.00
_cell.angle_beta   90.00
_cell.angle_gamma   90.00
#
_symmetry.space_group_name_H-M   'P 1'
#
loop_
_entity.id
_entity.type
_entity.pdbx_description
1 polymer ?
#
loop_
_entity_poly.entity_id
_entity_poly.type
_entity_poly.pdbx_seq_one_letter_code
_entity_poly.pdbx_strand_id
1 'polypeptide(L)'
;MNKTSLPIGSQISGLYEGHLPVADLTRARAFYQGILGLELARELPERRVCFLWVGAPEVSMLGLWESGSAPMGMRLHFAFRMGEAALHALPQKLRRAGVQPLGFHGEPVE
;
A
#
# COMPACT_ATOMS: atom_id res chain seq x y z
N MET A 1 -35.54 1.59 -29.90
CA MET A 1 -34.80 0.65 -29.04
C MET A 1 -33.93 1.48 -28.11
N ASN A 2 -34.32 1.60 -26.84
CA ASN A 2 -33.57 2.40 -25.87
C ASN A 2 -32.27 1.67 -25.53
N LYS A 3 -31.12 2.27 -25.88
CA LYS A 3 -29.82 1.87 -25.35
C LYS A 3 -29.78 2.28 -23.89
N THR A 4 -30.10 1.36 -22.99
CA THR A 4 -29.83 1.54 -21.57
C THR A 4 -28.32 1.66 -21.42
N SER A 5 -27.80 2.86 -21.19
CA SER A 5 -26.37 3.06 -20.97
C SER A 5 -25.98 2.32 -19.69
N LEU A 6 -25.01 1.41 -19.78
CA LEU A 6 -24.49 0.71 -18.62
C LEU A 6 -23.96 1.73 -17.60
N PRO A 7 -24.09 1.45 -16.28
CA PRO A 7 -23.53 2.32 -15.26
C PRO A 7 -22.01 2.42 -15.44
N ILE A 8 -21.43 3.60 -15.17
CA ILE A 8 -19.98 3.83 -15.32
C ILE A 8 -19.12 2.83 -14.53
N GLY A 9 -19.64 2.31 -13.41
CA GLY A 9 -18.98 1.28 -12.61
C GLY A 9 -18.64 0.00 -13.38
N SER A 10 -19.40 -0.33 -14.43
CA SER A 10 -19.10 -1.47 -15.32
C SER A 10 -17.86 -1.26 -16.20
N GLN A 11 -17.36 -0.03 -16.30
CA GLN A 11 -16.14 0.33 -17.02
C GLN A 11 -14.94 0.53 -16.08
N ILE A 12 -15.13 0.47 -14.75
CA ILE A 12 -14.04 0.58 -13.76
C ILE A 12 -13.40 -0.80 -13.60
N SER A 13 -12.14 -0.94 -14.03
CA SER A 13 -11.42 -2.22 -14.00
C SER A 13 -10.63 -2.49 -12.71
N GLY A 14 -10.42 -1.47 -11.87
CA GLY A 14 -9.70 -1.60 -10.61
C GLY A 14 -9.41 -0.27 -9.93
N LEU A 15 -8.80 -0.34 -8.74
CA LEU A 15 -8.25 0.82 -8.05
C LEU A 15 -6.86 1.11 -8.60
N TYR A 16 -6.66 2.32 -9.14
CA TYR A 16 -5.36 2.73 -9.65
C TYR A 16 -4.43 3.25 -8.56
N GLU A 17 -4.96 4.01 -7.59
CA GLU A 17 -4.13 4.74 -6.63
C GLU A 17 -4.80 4.81 -5.27
N GLY A 18 -4.01 4.55 -4.23
CA GLY A 18 -4.39 4.75 -2.83
C GLY A 18 -3.32 5.57 -2.11
N HIS A 19 -3.73 6.26 -1.05
CA HIS A 19 -2.85 7.14 -0.29
C HIS A 19 -2.79 6.75 1.18
N LEU A 20 -1.56 6.69 1.70
CA LEU A 20 -1.30 6.47 3.11
C LEU A 20 -0.59 7.70 3.71
N PRO A 21 -1.23 8.40 4.65
CA PRO A 21 -0.54 9.37 5.50
C PRO A 21 0.49 8.65 6.37
N VAL A 22 1.73 9.11 6.35
CA VAL A 22 2.82 8.57 7.16
C VAL A 22 3.44 9.68 7.99
N ALA A 23 3.90 9.34 9.20
CA ALA A 23 4.57 10.30 10.09
C ALA A 23 6.04 10.55 9.71
N ASP A 24 6.66 9.60 8.99
CA ASP A 24 8.04 9.64 8.55
C ASP A 24 8.17 8.94 7.19
N LEU A 25 8.48 9.70 6.14
CA LEU A 25 8.56 9.17 4.77
C LEU A 25 9.74 8.22 4.59
N THR A 26 10.88 8.54 5.20
CA THR A 26 12.10 7.73 5.11
C THR A 26 11.87 6.36 5.71
N ARG A 27 11.27 6.30 6.90
CA ARG A 27 10.91 5.05 7.57
C ARG A 27 9.88 4.26 6.77
N ALA A 28 8.86 4.93 6.22
CA ALA A 28 7.85 4.28 5.41
C ALA A 28 8.44 3.67 4.13
N ARG A 29 9.33 4.40 3.42
CA ARG A 29 10.03 3.89 2.24
C ARG A 29 10.91 2.70 2.57
N ALA A 30 11.66 2.75 3.68
CA ALA A 30 12.47 1.61 4.11
C ALA A 30 11.62 0.33 4.24
N PHE A 31 10.38 0.44 4.73
CA PHE A 31 9.45 -0.69 4.79
C PHE A 31 8.89 -1.08 3.41
N TYR A 32 8.17 -0.18 2.74
CA TYR A 32 7.41 -0.52 1.53
C TYR A 32 8.30 -0.78 0.31
N GLN A 33 9.38 -0.02 0.14
CA GLN A 33 10.34 -0.24 -0.95
C GLN A 33 11.42 -1.24 -0.52
N GLY A 34 12.01 -1.08 0.67
CA GLY A 34 13.15 -1.89 1.11
C GLY A 34 12.79 -3.31 1.53
N ILE A 35 11.76 -3.47 2.38
CA ILE A 35 11.37 -4.80 2.92
C ILE A 35 10.38 -5.50 1.99
N LEU A 36 9.34 -4.79 1.53
CA LEU A 36 8.33 -5.40 0.65
C LEU A 36 8.77 -5.45 -0.82
N GLY A 37 9.77 -4.65 -1.22
CA GLY A 37 10.32 -4.68 -2.58
C GLY A 37 9.43 -3.96 -3.61
N LEU A 38 8.54 -3.06 -3.20
CA LEU A 38 7.73 -2.29 -4.16
C LEU A 38 8.62 -1.33 -4.96
N GLU A 39 8.40 -1.28 -6.28
CA GLU A 39 9.20 -0.46 -7.19
C GLU A 39 8.83 1.04 -7.05
N LEU A 40 9.84 1.91 -7.05
CA LEU A 40 9.61 3.36 -7.02
C LEU A 40 9.07 3.85 -8.36
N ALA A 41 7.85 4.40 -8.35
CA ALA A 41 7.22 4.99 -9.53
C ALA A 41 7.62 6.46 -9.72
N ARG A 42 7.56 7.24 -8.63
CA ARG A 42 7.82 8.67 -8.63
C ARG A 42 8.13 9.17 -7.23
N GLU A 43 8.94 10.21 -7.14
CA GLU A 43 9.18 10.97 -5.91
C GLU A 43 8.94 12.46 -6.18
N LEU A 44 8.33 13.16 -5.22
CA LEU A 44 8.14 14.61 -5.24
C LEU A 44 8.63 15.17 -3.89
N PRO A 45 9.94 15.43 -3.75
CA PRO A 45 10.55 15.83 -2.48
C PRO A 45 9.93 17.09 -1.86
N GLU A 46 9.55 18.07 -2.69
CA GLU A 46 8.96 19.35 -2.28
C GLU A 46 7.61 19.17 -1.59
N ARG A 47 6.94 18.04 -1.86
CA ARG A 47 5.65 17.66 -1.28
C ARG A 47 5.78 16.57 -0.23
N ARG A 48 6.99 16.10 0.06
CA ARG A 48 7.27 15.00 0.99
C ARG A 48 6.41 13.77 0.68
N VAL A 49 6.40 13.35 -0.59
CA VAL A 49 5.62 12.20 -1.07
C VAL A 49 6.44 11.33 -2.02
N CYS A 50 6.22 10.01 -1.95
CA CYS A 50 6.66 9.07 -2.98
C CYS A 50 5.54 8.11 -3.38
N PHE A 51 5.59 7.62 -4.61
CA PHE A 51 4.66 6.66 -5.18
C PHE A 51 5.39 5.38 -5.50
N LEU A 52 4.81 4.24 -5.10
CA LEU A 52 5.35 2.91 -5.30
C LEU A 52 4.38 2.07 -6.11
N TRP A 53 4.86 1.40 -7.16
CA TRP A 53 4.04 0.48 -7.95
C TRP A 53 3.61 -0.74 -7.13
N VAL A 54 2.38 -1.17 -7.34
CA VAL A 54 1.78 -2.37 -6.75
C VAL A 54 1.33 -3.26 -7.91
N GLY A 55 2.00 -4.39 -8.09
CA GLY A 55 1.89 -5.19 -9.30
C GLY A 55 2.77 -4.64 -10.42
N ALA A 56 2.32 -4.74 -11.68
CA ALA A 56 3.07 -4.20 -12.81
C ALA A 56 3.00 -2.66 -12.85
N PRO A 57 4.01 -1.99 -13.44
CA PRO A 57 3.96 -0.55 -13.68
C PRO A 57 2.66 -0.13 -14.38
N GLU A 58 2.11 1.03 -14.00
CA GLU A 58 0.87 1.60 -14.55
C GLU A 58 -0.40 0.76 -14.32
N VAL A 59 -0.36 -0.25 -13.46
CA VAL A 59 -1.57 -1.00 -13.05
C VAL A 59 -2.18 -0.42 -11.78
N SER A 60 -1.38 -0.31 -10.72
CA SER A 60 -1.80 0.34 -9.48
C SER A 60 -0.59 0.84 -8.69
N MET A 61 -0.79 1.85 -7.83
CA MET A 61 0.27 2.42 -7.00
C MET A 61 -0.22 2.80 -5.60
N LEU A 62 0.72 2.84 -4.66
CA LEU A 62 0.55 3.37 -3.31
C LEU A 62 1.35 4.66 -3.17
N GLY A 63 0.69 5.77 -2.87
CA GLY A 63 1.35 7.02 -2.50
C GLY A 63 1.53 7.12 -0.99
N LEU A 64 2.77 7.34 -0.55
CA LEU A 64 3.13 7.58 0.85
C LEU A 64 3.31 9.09 1.06
N TRP A 65 2.40 9.70 1.82
CA TRP A 65 2.36 11.15 2.04
C TRP A 65 2.81 11.48 3.45
N GLU A 66 3.94 12.15 3.59
CA GLU A 66 4.35 12.60 4.91
C GLU A 66 3.49 13.77 5.36
N SER A 67 2.64 13.51 6.34
CA SER A 67 1.81 14.54 6.97
C SER A 67 2.50 14.97 8.26
N GLY A 68 2.53 16.28 8.53
CA GLY A 68 3.12 16.83 9.75
C GLY A 68 2.52 16.21 11.02
N SER A 69 3.19 16.43 12.16
CA SER A 69 2.95 15.82 13.50
C SER A 69 1.58 16.08 14.15
N ALA A 70 0.56 16.44 13.37
CA ALA A 70 -0.78 16.72 13.86
C ALA A 70 -1.41 15.47 14.53
N PRO A 71 -2.13 15.60 15.66
CA PRO A 71 -2.55 14.47 16.50
C PRO A 71 -3.73 13.65 15.94
N MET A 72 -3.99 13.69 14.64
CA MET A 72 -5.12 13.01 14.02
C MET A 72 -4.64 11.72 13.34
N GLY A 73 -4.21 10.77 14.18
CA GLY A 73 -3.90 9.42 13.74
C GLY A 73 -5.18 8.70 13.31
N MET A 74 -5.56 8.82 12.03
CA MET A 74 -6.60 7.98 11.46
C MET A 74 -6.07 6.55 11.33
N ARG A 75 -6.72 5.59 12.00
CA ARG A 75 -6.50 4.17 11.75
C ARG A 75 -7.23 3.77 10.47
N LEU A 76 -6.53 3.87 9.36
CA LEU A 76 -6.98 3.39 8.06
C LEU A 76 -6.35 2.03 7.76
N HIS A 77 -7.03 1.21 6.97
CA HIS A 77 -6.45 -0.03 6.45
C HIS A 77 -6.57 -0.05 4.94
N PHE A 78 -5.62 -0.73 4.31
CA PHE A 78 -5.67 -1.15 2.92
C PHE A 78 -5.11 -2.58 2.87
N ALA A 79 -5.35 -3.29 1.79
CA ALA A 79 -4.89 -4.66 1.63
C ALA A 79 -4.30 -4.86 0.23
N PHE A 80 -3.20 -5.58 0.16
CA PHE A 80 -2.65 -6.06 -1.10
C PHE A 80 -3.30 -7.38 -1.50
N ARG A 81 -3.56 -7.56 -2.79
CA ARG A 81 -3.86 -8.87 -3.34
C ARG A 81 -2.56 -9.62 -3.55
N MET A 82 -2.52 -10.89 -3.14
CA MET A 82 -1.34 -11.74 -3.31
C MET A 82 -1.76 -13.20 -3.49
N GLY A 83 -0.87 -14.00 -4.06
CA GLY A 83 -1.09 -15.45 -4.20
C GLY A 83 -0.99 -16.16 -2.85
N GLU A 84 -1.79 -17.22 -2.67
CA GLU A 84 -1.90 -18.00 -1.44
C GLU A 84 -0.54 -18.49 -0.90
N ALA A 85 0.29 -19.11 -1.75
CA ALA A 85 1.62 -19.58 -1.34
C ALA A 85 2.52 -18.45 -0.82
N ALA A 86 2.44 -17.26 -1.43
CA ALA A 86 3.19 -16.09 -0.97
C ALA A 86 2.65 -15.57 0.37
N LEU A 87 1.34 -15.63 0.58
CA LEU A 87 0.68 -15.21 1.82
C LEU A 87 1.14 -16.09 3.00
N HIS A 88 1.21 -17.40 2.81
CA HIS A 88 1.70 -18.32 3.85
C HIS A 88 3.19 -18.12 4.19
N ALA A 89 4.01 -17.71 3.21
CA ALA A 89 5.44 -17.45 3.44
C ALA A 89 5.71 -16.06 4.05
N LEU A 90 4.75 -15.13 3.98
CA LEU A 90 4.95 -13.73 4.35
C LEU A 90 5.34 -13.53 5.83
N PRO A 91 4.71 -14.19 6.83
CA PRO A 91 5.06 -13.95 8.23
C PRO A 91 6.53 -14.24 8.53
N GLN A 92 7.06 -15.36 8.02
CA GLN A 92 8.47 -15.71 8.20
C GLN A 92 9.41 -14.71 7.52
N LYS A 93 9.06 -14.23 6.31
CA LYS A 93 9.85 -13.22 5.60
C LYS A 93 9.92 -11.90 6.37
N LEU A 94 8.78 -11.43 6.88
CA LEU A 94 8.72 -10.20 7.68
C LEU A 94 9.54 -10.33 8.96
N ARG A 95 9.43 -11.45 9.69
CA ARG A 95 10.22 -11.69 10.90
C ARG A 95 11.72 -11.72 10.63
N ARG A 96 12.16 -12.36 9.54
CA ARG A 96 13.58 -12.35 9.12
C ARG A 96 14.09 -10.95 8.78
N ALA A 97 13.20 -10.06 8.33
CA ALA A 97 13.48 -8.64 8.12
C ALA A 97 13.33 -7.78 9.39
N GLY A 98 13.10 -8.39 10.55
CA GLY A 98 12.95 -7.69 11.83
C GLY A 98 11.57 -7.06 12.06
N VAL A 99 10.56 -7.41 11.25
CA VAL A 99 9.19 -6.90 11.39
C VAL A 99 8.29 -7.98 11.98
N GLN A 100 7.61 -7.67 13.09
CA GLN A 100 6.60 -8.55 13.67
C GLN A 100 5.27 -8.39 12.91
N PRO A 101 4.83 -9.39 12.12
CA PRO A 101 3.48 -9.38 11.56
C PRO A 101 2.45 -9.46 12.69
N LEU A 102 1.34 -8.74 12.52
CA LEU A 102 0.22 -8.74 13.44
C LEU A 102 -1.01 -9.37 12.79
N GLY A 103 -1.81 -10.04 13.61
CA GLY A 103 -3.11 -10.57 13.24
C GLY A 103 -4.17 -9.48 13.27
N PHE A 104 -5.42 -9.88 13.04
CA PHE A 104 -6.52 -8.94 12.85
C PHE A 104 -6.82 -8.11 14.11
N HIS A 105 -6.54 -8.65 15.30
CA HIS A 105 -6.76 -7.96 16.57
C HIS A 105 -5.49 -7.28 17.11
N GLY A 106 -4.39 -7.29 16.34
CA GLY A 106 -3.11 -6.69 16.73
C GLY A 106 -2.21 -7.61 17.55
N GLU A 107 -2.55 -8.89 17.66
CA GLU A 107 -1.73 -9.94 18.26
C GLU A 107 -0.55 -10.33 17.35
N PRO A 108 0.61 -10.74 17.88
CA PRO A 108 1.70 -11.25 17.05
C PRO A 108 1.32 -12.52 16.28
N VAL A 109 1.73 -12.61 15.00
CA VAL A 109 1.62 -13.83 14.17
C VAL A 109 2.93 -14.62 14.22
N GLU A 110 2.80 -15.93 14.48
CA GLU A 110 3.91 -16.91 14.56
C GLU A 110 4.49 -17.36 13.23
#